data_AF-A0A1G2VPN0-F1
#
_entry.id   AF-A0A1G2VPN0-F1
#
_cell.length_a   1.000
_cell.length_b   1.000
_cell.length_c   1.000
_cell.angle_alpha   90.00
_cell.angle_beta   90.00
_cell.angle_gamma   90.00
#
_symmetry.space_group_name_H-M   'P 1'
#
loop_
_entity.id
_entity.type
_entity.pdbx_description
1 polymer ?
#
loop_
_entity_poly.entity_id
_entity_poly.type
_entity_poly.pdbx_seq_one_letter_code
_entity_poly.pdbx_strand_id
1 'polypeptide(L)'
;MFLPKNKRDIELIIVRRVPESFKDRINRLEKSWRKIEPDFFKAVKSFKRKKLLNKYQCHVSQFGPEGKYRRPNFLFVRLRTKKDEKRVLETIGHELLHLLFADFLESRKATYPEREGIIDALIVRSELKKIFLHYETQSIGRVNQRWLKEIL
;
A
#
# COMPACT_ATOMS: atom_id res chain seq x y z
N MET A 1 -31.12 -9.59 -14.11
CA MET A 1 -30.60 -9.99 -15.43
C MET A 1 -29.75 -8.84 -15.98
N PHE A 2 -28.43 -9.04 -16.01
CA PHE A 2 -27.46 -8.42 -16.90
C PHE A 2 -26.23 -9.33 -16.80
N LEU A 3 -25.83 -9.96 -17.90
CA LEU A 3 -24.83 -11.03 -17.93
C LEU A 3 -23.49 -10.50 -18.40
N PRO A 4 -22.39 -10.64 -17.63
CA PRO A 4 -21.06 -10.69 -18.20
C PRO A 4 -20.74 -12.13 -18.59
N LYS A 5 -20.60 -12.35 -19.90
CA LYS A 5 -20.26 -13.61 -20.57
C LYS A 5 -18.94 -14.22 -20.07
N ASN A 6 -18.94 -15.56 -20.02
CA ASN A 6 -17.84 -16.53 -19.92
C ASN A 6 -16.60 -16.16 -19.09
N LYS A 7 -16.64 -16.55 -17.81
CA LYS A 7 -15.50 -16.60 -16.89
C LYS A 7 -14.51 -17.75 -17.15
N ARG A 8 -14.82 -18.69 -18.06
CA ARG A 8 -14.03 -19.94 -18.22
C ARG A 8 -13.01 -19.92 -19.36
N ASP A 9 -13.11 -19.02 -20.33
CA ASP A 9 -12.17 -18.97 -21.47
C ASP A 9 -10.99 -18.00 -21.27
N ILE A 10 -11.08 -17.08 -20.29
CA ILE A 10 -10.02 -16.11 -20.00
C ILE A 10 -8.95 -16.69 -19.04
N GLU A 11 -9.34 -17.61 -18.15
CA GLU A 11 -8.40 -18.21 -17.19
C GLU A 11 -7.39 -19.17 -17.86
N LEU A 12 -7.70 -19.71 -19.04
CA LEU A 12 -6.83 -20.63 -19.77
C LEU A 12 -5.80 -19.96 -20.70
N ILE A 13 -5.93 -18.65 -21.00
CA ILE A 13 -5.01 -17.92 -21.90
C ILE A 13 -3.98 -17.08 -21.12
N ILE A 14 -4.18 -16.86 -19.81
CA ILE A 14 -3.26 -16.09 -18.94
C ILE A 14 -2.50 -17.02 -17.97
N VAL A 15 -2.16 -18.23 -18.41
CA VAL A 15 -0.88 -18.84 -18.00
C VAL A 15 0.19 -18.43 -19.02
N ARG A 16 0.19 -17.14 -19.41
CA ARG A 16 1.35 -16.55 -20.04
C ARG A 16 2.46 -16.64 -19.00
N ARG A 17 3.51 -17.42 -19.30
CA ARG A 17 4.76 -17.45 -18.53
C ARG A 17 5.06 -16.03 -18.10
N VAL A 18 4.94 -15.76 -16.81
CA VAL A 18 5.37 -14.50 -16.23
C VAL A 18 6.81 -14.30 -16.74
N PRO A 19 7.10 -13.24 -17.52
CA PRO A 19 8.42 -13.07 -18.09
C PRO A 19 9.46 -13.16 -16.98
N GLU A 20 10.57 -13.86 -17.20
CA GLU A 20 11.60 -14.01 -16.16
C GLU A 20 12.09 -12.63 -15.67
N SER A 21 12.14 -11.66 -16.58
CA SER A 21 12.42 -10.26 -16.29
C SER A 21 11.43 -9.58 -15.33
N PHE A 22 10.18 -10.05 -15.25
CA PHE A 22 9.21 -9.58 -14.26
C PHE A 22 9.41 -10.24 -12.90
N LYS A 23 9.73 -11.54 -12.85
CA LYS A 23 10.11 -12.21 -11.60
C LYS A 23 11.35 -11.57 -10.98
N ASP A 24 12.37 -11.26 -11.79
CA ASP A 24 13.56 -10.56 -11.34
C ASP A 24 13.25 -9.18 -10.74
N ARG A 25 12.26 -8.48 -11.30
CA ARG A 25 11.78 -7.19 -10.78
C ARG A 25 11.08 -7.37 -9.43
N ILE A 26 10.25 -8.40 -9.28
CA ILE A 26 9.62 -8.74 -7.99
C ILE A 26 10.71 -9.07 -6.95
N ASN A 27 11.70 -9.88 -7.31
CA ASN A 27 12.80 -10.23 -6.41
C ASN A 27 13.62 -9.00 -5.98
N ARG A 28 13.88 -8.05 -6.89
CA ARG A 28 14.54 -6.78 -6.53
C ARG A 28 13.66 -5.90 -5.64
N LEU A 29 12.36 -5.83 -5.92
CA LEU A 29 11.41 -5.10 -5.09
C LEU A 29 11.35 -5.71 -3.68
N GLU A 30 11.28 -7.03 -3.55
CA GLU A 30 11.30 -7.74 -2.27
C GLU A 30 12.60 -7.46 -1.51
N LYS A 31 13.76 -7.57 -2.16
CA LYS A 31 15.05 -7.23 -1.55
C LYS A 31 15.09 -5.78 -1.07
N SER A 32 14.51 -4.86 -1.83
CA SER A 32 14.46 -3.44 -1.47
C SER A 32 13.51 -3.18 -0.30
N TRP A 33 12.35 -3.84 -0.29
CA TRP A 33 11.41 -3.79 0.83
C TRP A 33 12.05 -4.32 2.11
N ARG A 34 12.68 -5.50 2.07
CA ARG A 34 13.36 -6.12 3.23
C ARG A 34 14.42 -5.22 3.86
N LYS A 35 15.05 -4.32 3.09
CA LYS A 35 16.02 -3.35 3.62
C LYS A 35 15.37 -2.26 4.46
N ILE A 36 14.17 -1.80 4.08
CA ILE A 36 13.48 -0.70 4.75
C ILE A 36 12.43 -1.18 5.76
N GLU A 37 12.00 -2.43 5.67
CA GLU A 37 10.93 -3.02 6.47
C GLU A 37 11.16 -2.89 7.99
N PRO A 38 12.36 -3.17 8.55
CA PRO A 38 12.59 -3.01 9.99
C PRO A 38 12.38 -1.57 10.45
N ASP A 39 12.88 -0.59 9.71
CA ASP A 39 12.74 0.83 10.04
C ASP A 39 11.30 1.30 9.85
N PHE A 40 10.61 0.81 8.82
CA PHE A 40 9.19 1.07 8.59
C PHE A 40 8.37 0.61 9.80
N PHE A 41 8.54 -0.65 10.23
CA PHE A 41 7.80 -1.17 11.37
C PHE A 41 8.27 -0.58 12.70
N LYS A 42 9.53 -0.15 12.82
CA LYS A 42 10.00 0.61 13.98
C LYS A 42 9.28 1.95 14.10
N ALA A 43 9.15 2.69 13.00
CA ALA A 43 8.39 3.94 12.95
C ALA A 43 6.90 3.70 13.23
N VAL A 44 6.28 2.73 12.55
CA VAL A 44 4.87 2.36 12.79
C VAL A 44 4.62 1.95 14.23
N LYS A 45 5.58 1.27 14.90
CA LYS A 45 5.45 0.85 16.29
C LYS A 45 5.25 2.02 17.25
N SER A 46 5.75 3.23 16.95
CA SER A 46 5.51 4.40 17.81
C SER A 46 4.08 4.94 17.71
N PHE A 47 3.36 4.67 16.62
CA PHE A 47 2.01 5.20 16.42
C PHE A 47 0.97 4.51 17.32
N LYS A 48 -0.01 5.26 17.81
CA LYS A 48 -1.16 4.75 18.57
C LYS A 48 -2.25 4.25 17.61
N ARG A 49 -3.27 3.54 18.11
CA ARG A 49 -4.49 3.12 17.36
C ARG A 49 -4.31 2.20 16.14
N LYS A 50 -3.08 1.86 15.78
CA LYS A 50 -2.74 0.86 14.75
C LYS A 50 -3.11 -0.56 15.18
N LYS A 51 -3.36 -1.44 14.21
CA LYS A 51 -3.53 -2.88 14.40
C LYS A 51 -2.51 -3.66 13.58
N LEU A 52 -1.51 -4.20 14.26
CA LEU A 52 -0.49 -5.05 13.65
C LEU A 52 -0.99 -6.49 13.54
N LEU A 53 -0.67 -7.14 12.42
CA LEU A 53 -0.89 -8.56 12.16
C LEU A 53 0.47 -9.25 12.01
N ASN A 54 0.49 -10.57 12.23
CA ASN A 54 1.71 -11.35 12.13
C ASN A 54 2.26 -11.41 10.69
N LYS A 55 1.40 -11.30 9.67
CA LYS A 55 1.78 -11.40 8.26
C LYS A 55 0.88 -10.58 7.35
N TYR A 56 1.52 -9.87 6.42
CA TYR A 56 0.88 -9.17 5.30
C TYR A 56 1.28 -9.84 3.99
N GLN A 57 0.39 -9.77 2.99
CA GLN A 57 0.62 -10.33 1.66
C GLN A 57 0.54 -9.23 0.62
N CYS A 58 1.61 -9.01 -0.13
CA CYS A 58 1.66 -8.04 -1.22
C CYS A 58 1.63 -8.75 -2.57
N HIS A 59 0.56 -8.53 -3.34
CA HIS A 59 0.41 -9.01 -4.70
C HIS A 59 0.89 -7.93 -5.67
N VAL A 60 1.86 -8.29 -6.50
CA VAL A 60 2.43 -7.39 -7.49
C VAL A 60 1.91 -7.75 -8.88
N SER A 61 1.35 -6.77 -9.59
CA SER A 61 0.78 -6.94 -10.94
C SER A 61 1.37 -5.92 -11.92
N GLN A 62 1.34 -6.22 -13.21
CA GLN A 62 1.65 -5.23 -14.26
C GLN A 62 0.46 -4.32 -14.59
N PHE A 63 -0.75 -4.72 -14.15
CA PHE A 63 -2.03 -4.11 -14.50
C PHE A 63 -2.82 -3.74 -13.24
N GLY A 64 -3.83 -2.88 -13.40
CA GLY A 64 -4.73 -2.45 -12.32
C GLY A 64 -4.41 -1.04 -11.79
N PRO A 65 -4.98 -0.66 -10.63
CA PRO A 65 -4.67 0.60 -9.96
C PRO A 65 -3.22 0.61 -9.45
N GLU A 66 -2.72 1.79 -9.07
CA GLU A 66 -1.36 1.93 -8.52
C GLU A 66 -1.18 1.14 -7.23
N GLY A 67 -2.07 1.38 -6.26
CA GLY A 67 -2.15 0.67 -4.99
C GLY A 67 -3.61 0.35 -4.66
N LYS A 68 -3.80 -0.71 -3.89
CA LYS A 68 -5.07 -1.03 -3.23
C LYS A 68 -4.81 -2.00 -2.08
N TYR A 69 -5.43 -1.76 -0.94
CA TYR A 69 -5.50 -2.73 0.14
C TYR A 69 -6.83 -3.50 0.19
N ARG A 70 -6.80 -4.69 0.78
CA ARG A 70 -7.97 -5.48 1.14
C ARG A 70 -7.75 -6.14 2.50
N ARG A 71 -8.69 -5.89 3.41
CA ARG A 71 -8.67 -6.52 4.74
C ARG A 71 -8.78 -8.05 4.62
N PRO A 72 -8.17 -8.82 5.56
CA PRO A 72 -7.46 -8.31 6.73
C PRO A 72 -6.02 -7.88 6.45
N ASN A 73 -5.34 -8.43 5.43
CA ASN A 73 -3.88 -8.34 5.34
C ASN A 73 -3.31 -8.33 3.91
N PHE A 74 -4.12 -8.03 2.90
CA PHE A 74 -3.71 -8.05 1.49
C PHE A 74 -3.44 -6.66 0.96
N LEU A 75 -2.37 -6.53 0.19
CA LEU A 75 -1.97 -5.36 -0.57
C LEU A 75 -1.86 -5.76 -2.04
N PHE A 76 -2.26 -4.87 -2.94
CA PHE A 76 -2.14 -5.02 -4.37
C PHE A 76 -1.42 -3.79 -4.91
N VAL A 77 -0.29 -3.98 -5.57
CA VAL A 77 0.50 -2.88 -6.11
C VAL A 77 0.87 -3.14 -7.57
N ARG A 78 0.94 -2.06 -8.35
CA ARG A 78 1.28 -2.15 -9.77
C ARG A 78 2.75 -1.82 -10.02
N LEU A 79 3.45 -2.77 -10.63
CA LEU A 79 4.84 -2.64 -11.06
C LEU A 79 4.92 -2.62 -12.59
N ARG A 80 4.67 -1.46 -13.21
CA ARG A 80 4.59 -1.33 -14.68
C ARG A 80 5.97 -1.33 -15.32
N THR A 81 6.87 -0.46 -14.87
CA THR A 81 8.21 -0.28 -15.43
C THR A 81 9.34 -0.44 -14.40
N LYS A 82 10.60 -0.54 -14.86
CA LYS A 82 11.78 -0.59 -13.96
C LYS A 82 11.98 0.72 -13.19
N LYS A 83 11.54 1.85 -13.76
CA LYS A 83 11.67 3.17 -13.12
C LYS A 83 10.72 3.33 -11.92
N ASP A 84 9.78 2.41 -11.75
CA ASP A 84 8.74 2.50 -10.74
C ASP A 84 9.16 1.89 -9.38
N GLU A 85 10.31 1.21 -9.26
CA GLU A 85 10.63 0.42 -8.05
C GLU A 85 10.55 1.24 -6.74
N LYS A 86 11.08 2.48 -6.72
CA LYS A 86 10.97 3.37 -5.54
C LYS A 86 9.51 3.75 -5.24
N ARG A 87 8.78 4.17 -6.26
CA ARG A 87 7.37 4.54 -6.16
C ARG A 87 6.52 3.36 -5.67
N VAL A 88 6.82 2.13 -6.11
CA VAL A 88 6.12 0.94 -5.64
C VAL A 88 6.41 0.66 -4.16
N LEU A 89 7.63 0.89 -3.66
CA LEU A 89 7.91 0.78 -2.23
C LEU A 89 7.11 1.79 -1.40
N GLU A 90 6.99 3.02 -1.89
CA GLU A 90 6.15 4.07 -1.29
C GLU A 90 4.68 3.63 -1.29
N THR A 91 4.17 3.11 -2.40
CA THR A 91 2.81 2.56 -2.50
C THR A 91 2.60 1.41 -1.51
N ILE A 92 3.55 0.47 -1.38
CA ILE A 92 3.44 -0.63 -0.40
C ILE A 92 3.31 -0.06 1.01
N GLY A 93 4.16 0.91 1.38
CA GLY A 93 4.10 1.56 2.70
C GLY A 93 2.76 2.27 2.94
N HIS A 94 2.29 3.02 1.95
CA HIS A 94 1.02 3.75 1.99
C HIS A 94 -0.18 2.81 2.18
N GLU A 95 -0.32 1.80 1.32
CA GLU A 95 -1.41 0.83 1.39
C GLU A 95 -1.37 -0.01 2.69
N LEU A 96 -0.16 -0.28 3.20
CA LEU A 96 0.01 -0.95 4.49
C LEU A 96 -0.48 -0.08 5.65
N LEU A 97 -0.19 1.22 5.65
CA LEU A 97 -0.75 2.13 6.66
C LEU A 97 -2.28 2.17 6.62
N HIS A 98 -2.90 2.14 5.44
CA HIS A 98 -4.35 2.00 5.36
C HIS A 98 -4.86 0.75 6.07
N LEU A 99 -4.22 -0.42 5.89
CA LEU A 99 -4.60 -1.64 6.63
C LEU A 99 -4.43 -1.48 8.14
N LEU A 100 -3.31 -0.90 8.57
CA LEU A 100 -2.97 -0.73 9.99
C LEU A 100 -3.97 0.17 10.72
N PHE A 101 -4.49 1.19 10.04
CA PHE A 101 -5.41 2.18 10.60
C PHE A 101 -6.87 1.99 10.20
N ALA A 102 -7.20 0.92 9.47
CA ALA A 102 -8.55 0.67 8.97
C ALA A 102 -9.60 0.72 10.09
N ASP A 103 -9.40 0.00 11.20
CA ASP A 103 -10.34 -0.01 12.32
C ASP A 103 -10.56 1.40 12.91
N PHE A 104 -9.48 2.16 13.10
CA PHE A 104 -9.56 3.52 13.62
C PHE A 104 -10.32 4.45 12.67
N LEU A 105 -9.96 4.46 11.38
CA LEU A 105 -10.56 5.34 10.39
C LEU A 105 -12.03 4.98 10.10
N GLU A 106 -12.36 3.69 10.05
CA GLU A 106 -13.73 3.20 9.86
C GLU A 106 -14.61 3.52 11.06
N SER A 107 -14.11 3.35 12.30
CA SER A 107 -14.86 3.71 13.51
C SER A 107 -15.24 5.19 13.58
N ARG A 108 -14.45 6.05 12.91
CA ARG A 108 -14.68 7.49 12.79
C ARG A 108 -15.51 7.87 11.57
N LYS A 109 -15.94 6.89 10.76
CA LYS A 109 -16.62 7.10 9.46
C LYS A 109 -15.84 8.04 8.54
N ALA A 110 -14.50 7.95 8.56
CA ALA A 110 -13.64 8.78 7.72
C ALA A 110 -14.03 8.66 6.24
N THR A 111 -14.19 9.80 5.58
CA THR A 111 -14.39 9.88 4.13
C THR A 111 -13.12 9.49 3.38
N TYR A 112 -13.22 9.19 2.08
CA TYR A 112 -12.06 8.82 1.28
C TYR A 112 -10.95 9.90 1.32
N PRO A 113 -11.22 11.20 1.07
CA PRO A 113 -10.23 12.27 1.24
C PRO A 113 -9.56 12.31 2.62
N GLU A 114 -10.32 12.06 3.69
CA GLU A 114 -9.77 12.06 5.06
C GLU A 114 -8.86 10.87 5.32
N ARG A 115 -9.19 9.69 4.77
CA ARG A 115 -8.33 8.50 4.88
C ARG A 115 -6.99 8.75 4.20
N GLU A 116 -7.01 9.15 2.93
CA GLU A 116 -5.79 9.46 2.17
C GLU A 116 -4.96 10.55 2.88
N GLY A 117 -5.63 11.63 3.32
CA GLY A 117 -4.96 12.73 4.01
C GLY A 117 -4.30 12.32 5.33
N ILE A 118 -4.94 11.44 6.12
CA ILE A 118 -4.32 10.91 7.34
C ILE A 118 -3.10 10.04 7.00
N ILE A 119 -3.21 9.13 6.02
CA ILE A 119 -2.09 8.26 5.65
C ILE A 119 -0.91 9.06 5.12
N ASP A 120 -1.15 10.03 4.23
CA ASP A 120 -0.13 10.95 3.73
C ASP A 120 0.54 11.73 4.85
N ALA A 121 -0.26 12.24 5.80
CA ALA A 121 0.27 12.98 6.94
C ALA A 121 1.13 12.10 7.86
N LEU A 122 0.79 10.83 8.05
CA LEU A 122 1.61 9.89 8.81
C LEU A 122 2.97 9.67 8.14
N ILE A 123 3.02 9.58 6.82
CA ILE A 123 4.29 9.43 6.10
C ILE A 123 5.13 10.70 6.24
N VAL A 124 4.55 11.86 5.96
CA VAL A 124 5.30 13.13 5.88
C VAL A 124 5.71 13.67 7.25
N ARG A 125 4.93 13.43 8.31
CA ARG A 125 5.13 14.02 9.64
C ARG A 125 5.71 13.07 10.67
N SER A 126 6.26 11.93 10.24
CA SER A 126 6.91 10.96 11.13
C SER A 126 8.28 10.55 10.59
N GLU A 127 8.92 9.63 11.32
CA GLU A 127 10.16 8.98 10.90
C GLU A 127 10.05 8.25 9.55
N LEU A 128 8.83 7.95 9.08
CA LEU A 128 8.60 7.38 7.74
C LEU A 128 9.08 8.30 6.61
N LYS A 129 9.13 9.63 6.83
CA LYS A 129 9.67 10.57 5.82
C LYS A 129 11.15 10.31 5.52
N LYS A 130 11.91 9.77 6.48
CA LYS A 130 13.31 9.40 6.29
C LYS A 130 13.47 8.15 5.41
N ILE A 131 12.46 7.29 5.40
CA ILE A 131 12.42 6.08 4.57
C ILE A 131 11.93 6.43 3.16
N PHE A 132 10.88 7.25 3.07
CA PHE A 132 10.25 7.68 1.83
C PHE A 132 10.56 9.17 1.55
N LEU A 133 11.84 9.46 1.29
CA LEU A 133 12.36 10.84 1.16
C LEU A 133 11.61 11.66 0.11
N HIS A 134 11.27 11.04 -1.01
CA HIS A 134 10.61 11.70 -2.14
C HIS A 134 9.11 11.46 -2.21
N TYR A 135 8.51 11.00 -1.10
CA TYR A 135 7.07 10.74 -1.05
C TYR A 135 6.26 11.98 -1.46
N GLU A 136 5.40 11.79 -2.47
CA GLU A 136 4.44 12.76 -2.96
C GLU A 136 3.06 12.45 -2.38
N THR A 137 2.43 13.43 -1.72
CA THR A 137 1.08 13.29 -1.17
C THR A 137 0.04 13.19 -2.28
N GLN A 138 -1.01 12.42 -2.08
CA GLN A 138 -2.11 12.36 -3.02
C GLN A 138 -2.89 13.68 -3.03
N SER A 139 -3.24 14.17 -4.22
CA SER A 139 -3.88 15.48 -4.41
C SER A 139 -5.25 15.64 -3.76
N ILE A 140 -5.92 14.53 -3.44
CA ILE A 140 -7.25 14.49 -2.84
C ILE A 140 -7.24 14.47 -1.31
N GLY A 141 -6.07 14.35 -0.68
CA GLY A 141 -5.95 14.17 0.76
C GLY A 141 -6.40 15.38 1.57
N ARG A 142 -7.25 15.17 2.58
CA ARG A 142 -7.65 16.18 3.57
C ARG A 142 -7.27 15.73 4.98
N VAL A 143 -6.30 16.40 5.59
CA VAL A 143 -5.79 15.99 6.91
C VAL A 143 -6.72 16.44 8.04
N ASN A 144 -7.28 15.49 8.79
CA ASN A 144 -7.94 15.78 10.06
C ASN A 144 -6.90 15.88 11.20
N GLN A 145 -6.57 17.11 11.61
CA GLN A 145 -5.50 17.38 12.59
C GLN A 145 -5.77 16.73 13.97
N ARG A 146 -7.03 16.58 14.37
CA ARG A 146 -7.38 15.95 15.65
C ARG A 146 -7.02 14.46 15.63
N TRP A 147 -7.41 13.76 14.57
CA TRP A 147 -7.12 12.33 14.44
C TRP A 147 -5.64 12.06 14.28
N LEU A 148 -4.92 12.91 13.55
CA LEU A 148 -3.47 12.78 13.42
C LEU A 148 -2.77 12.87 14.78
N LYS A 149 -3.18 13.80 15.66
CA LYS A 149 -2.68 13.90 17.04
C LYS A 149 -3.05 12.71 17.93
N GLU A 150 -4.12 11.99 17.61
CA GLU A 150 -4.48 10.75 18.34
C GLU A 150 -3.60 9.56 17.91
N ILE A 151 -3.03 9.61 16.70
CA ILE A 151 -2.17 8.56 16.15
C ILE A 151 -0.70 8.80 16.50
N LEU A 152 -0.19 10.01 16.32
CA LEU A 152 1.19 10.39 16.68
C LEU A 152 1.37 10.52 18.20
#